data_AF-A0A918BJK4-F1
#
_entry.id   AF-A0A918BJK4-F1
#
_cell.length_a   1.000
_cell.length_b   1.000
_cell.length_c   1.000
_cell.angle_alpha   90.00
_cell.angle_beta   90.00
_cell.angle_gamma   90.00
#
_symmetry.space_group_name_H-M   'P 1'
#
loop_
_entity.id
_entity.type
_entity.pdbx_description
1 polymer ?
#
loop_
_entity_poly.entity_id
_entity_poly.type
_entity_poly.pdbx_seq_one_letter_code
_entity_poly.pdbx_strand_id
1 'polypeptide(L)'
;MHRIQRAAGAVVGSAVGDALGGAFEFGPQDGFSPLFPAPGGGDEMCGGGGRHPDQATELNGTVRPCLASAAWAPRTTSNVDDAIRATIDLGGDTDTVAAVTGGLARAYHGLDAIPTRWTRPLHVPLPGFDGRVLHLAGLLHLAHRLLVEGPR
;
A
#
# COMPACT_ATOMS: atom_id res chain seq x y z
N MET A 1 20.89 -6.84 -6.79
CA MET A 1 20.07 -6.07 -5.82
C MET A 1 20.67 -6.22 -4.43
N HIS A 2 21.02 -5.14 -3.71
CA HIS A 2 21.48 -5.24 -2.32
C HIS A 2 20.34 -5.65 -1.37
N ARG A 3 20.66 -6.43 -0.33
CA ARG A 3 19.69 -6.84 0.73
C ARG A 3 19.02 -5.64 1.39
N ILE A 4 19.77 -4.54 1.57
CA ILE A 4 19.28 -3.26 2.12
C ILE A 4 18.16 -2.67 1.26
N GLN A 5 18.33 -2.61 -0.07
CA GLN A 5 17.33 -2.05 -0.97
C GLN A 5 16.00 -2.82 -0.96
N ARG A 6 16.04 -4.14 -0.70
CA ARG A 6 14.83 -4.97 -0.60
C ARG A 6 14.05 -4.74 0.70
N ALA A 7 14.73 -4.58 1.84
CA ALA A 7 14.05 -4.33 3.11
C ALA A 7 13.62 -2.86 3.27
N ALA A 8 14.45 -1.91 2.82
CA ALA A 8 14.06 -0.50 2.72
C ALA A 8 12.86 -0.34 1.78
N GLY A 9 12.89 -1.03 0.64
CA GLY A 9 11.74 -1.21 -0.23
C GLY A 9 10.52 -1.70 0.54
N ALA A 10 10.59 -2.87 1.19
CA ALA A 10 9.45 -3.46 1.91
C ALA A 10 8.85 -2.52 2.98
N VAL A 11 9.69 -1.95 3.86
CA VAL A 11 9.24 -1.07 4.96
C VAL A 11 8.57 0.20 4.44
N VAL A 12 9.16 0.88 3.45
CA VAL A 12 8.55 2.08 2.86
C VAL A 12 7.33 1.70 2.03
N GLY A 13 7.36 0.56 1.33
CA GLY A 13 6.26 0.02 0.55
C GLY A 13 5.01 -0.23 1.38
N SER A 14 5.15 -0.83 2.56
CA SER A 14 4.02 -1.04 3.47
C SER A 14 3.45 0.28 4.00
N ALA A 15 4.30 1.19 4.48
CA ALA A 15 3.83 2.49 4.98
C ALA A 15 3.21 3.39 3.89
N VAL A 16 3.65 3.25 2.63
CA VAL A 16 3.04 3.93 1.48
C VAL A 16 1.70 3.28 1.10
N GLY A 17 1.61 1.94 1.14
CA GLY A 17 0.35 1.23 0.89
C GLY A 17 -0.73 1.60 1.91
N ASP A 18 -0.39 1.51 3.20
CA ASP A 18 -1.17 1.98 4.36
C ASP A 18 -1.72 3.41 4.14
N ALA A 19 -0.82 4.39 4.01
CA ALA A 19 -1.18 5.81 3.89
C ALA A 19 -1.91 6.19 2.58
N LEU A 20 -1.90 5.33 1.57
CA LEU A 20 -2.73 5.48 0.36
C LEU A 20 -4.09 4.80 0.54
N GLY A 21 -4.11 3.57 1.08
CA GLY A 21 -5.32 2.76 1.24
C GLY A 21 -6.29 3.28 2.30
N GLY A 22 -5.79 3.92 3.36
CA GLY A 22 -6.62 4.45 4.46
C GLY A 22 -7.57 5.58 4.06
N ALA A 23 -7.36 6.21 2.90
CA ALA A 23 -8.31 7.19 2.34
C ALA A 23 -9.56 6.53 1.71
N PHE A 24 -9.53 5.22 1.46
CA PHE A 24 -10.57 4.45 0.77
C PHE A 24 -11.16 3.31 1.64
N GLU A 25 -10.67 3.15 2.87
CA GLU A 25 -11.03 2.05 3.78
C GLU A 25 -12.54 2.06 4.07
N PHE A 26 -13.19 0.90 3.86
CA PHE A 26 -14.64 0.72 3.91
C PHE A 26 -15.47 1.74 3.09
N GLY A 27 -14.84 2.43 2.13
CA GLY A 27 -15.48 3.43 1.30
C GLY A 27 -16.52 2.86 0.32
N PRO A 28 -17.52 3.66 -0.09
CA PRO A 28 -18.50 3.23 -1.09
C PRO A 28 -17.84 3.06 -2.47
N GLN A 29 -18.27 2.03 -3.20
CA GLN A 29 -17.85 1.78 -4.58
C GLN A 29 -18.01 3.04 -5.45
N ASP A 30 -16.98 3.35 -6.23
CA ASP A 30 -16.90 4.47 -7.17
C ASP A 30 -17.11 5.86 -6.53
N GLY A 31 -17.07 5.94 -5.18
CA GLY A 31 -17.32 7.16 -4.43
C GLY A 31 -16.22 8.22 -4.58
N PHE A 32 -15.02 7.82 -4.97
CA PHE A 32 -13.86 8.71 -5.11
C PHE A 32 -13.56 9.07 -6.57
N SER A 33 -14.07 8.29 -7.54
CA SER A 33 -13.92 8.55 -8.98
C SER A 33 -14.29 9.99 -9.39
N PRO A 34 -15.35 10.64 -8.84
CA PRO A 34 -15.68 12.04 -9.14
C PRO A 34 -14.66 13.09 -8.65
N LEU A 35 -13.67 12.71 -7.84
CA LEU A 35 -12.63 13.61 -7.32
C LEU A 35 -11.41 13.71 -8.25
N PHE A 36 -11.32 12.85 -9.27
CA PHE A 36 -10.19 12.81 -10.21
C PHE A 36 -10.43 13.72 -11.43
N PRO A 37 -9.38 14.25 -12.08
CA PRO A 37 -9.54 15.25 -13.16
C PRO A 37 -10.23 14.75 -14.44
N ALA A 38 -10.32 13.43 -14.65
CA ALA A 38 -10.90 12.83 -15.85
C ALA A 38 -11.58 11.47 -15.52
N PRO A 39 -12.75 11.46 -14.86
CA PRO A 39 -13.38 10.24 -14.35
C PRO A 39 -13.74 9.22 -15.44
N GLY A 40 -13.45 7.95 -15.18
CA GLY A 40 -13.56 6.84 -16.13
C GLY A 40 -12.29 6.60 -16.98
N GLY A 41 -11.16 7.19 -16.61
CA GLY A 41 -9.91 7.10 -17.38
C GLY A 41 -9.13 5.79 -17.23
N GLY A 42 -9.23 5.13 -16.07
CA GLY A 42 -8.49 3.90 -15.73
C GLY A 42 -7.20 4.13 -14.92
N ASP A 43 -6.90 5.38 -14.55
CA ASP A 43 -5.72 5.81 -13.77
C ASP A 43 -6.09 6.24 -12.33
N GLU A 44 -7.39 6.30 -12.01
CA GLU A 44 -7.93 6.72 -10.71
C GLU A 44 -7.74 5.68 -9.60
N MET A 45 -7.87 6.11 -8.35
CA MET A 45 -8.21 5.20 -7.25
C MET A 45 -9.71 5.41 -6.99
N CYS A 46 -10.54 4.51 -7.51
CA CYS A 46 -12.00 4.66 -7.48
C CYS A 46 -12.56 4.34 -6.10
N GLY A 47 -11.93 3.37 -5.43
CA GLY A 47 -12.35 2.78 -4.16
C GLY A 47 -13.56 1.87 -4.32
N GLY A 48 -13.47 0.65 -3.77
CA GLY A 48 -14.64 -0.19 -3.50
C GLY A 48 -15.17 -1.07 -4.64
N GLY A 49 -15.41 -2.36 -4.32
CA GLY A 49 -16.51 -3.13 -4.91
C GLY A 49 -16.21 -3.95 -6.16
N GLY A 50 -15.10 -3.69 -6.85
CA GLY A 50 -14.64 -4.45 -8.02
C GLY A 50 -14.17 -5.87 -7.67
N ARG A 51 -15.09 -6.82 -7.48
CA ARG A 51 -14.79 -8.28 -7.37
C ARG A 51 -13.90 -8.67 -8.57
N HIS A 52 -12.75 -9.35 -8.44
CA HIS A 52 -12.58 -10.63 -7.74
C HIS A 52 -11.09 -11.06 -7.53
N PRO A 53 -10.61 -11.20 -6.28
CA PRO A 53 -9.91 -12.43 -5.85
C PRO A 53 -10.93 -13.58 -5.61
N ASP A 54 -12.21 -13.19 -5.66
CA ASP A 54 -13.46 -13.93 -6.07
C ASP A 54 -13.97 -14.74 -4.81
N GLN A 55 -15.27 -14.54 -4.53
CA GLN A 55 -16.10 -15.23 -3.54
C GLN A 55 -15.52 -15.30 -2.12
N ALA A 56 -14.69 -14.31 -1.74
CA ALA A 56 -14.40 -14.02 -0.34
C ALA A 56 -15.71 -13.67 0.40
N THR A 57 -16.21 -14.61 1.19
CA THR A 57 -17.40 -14.44 2.07
C THR A 57 -17.05 -13.80 3.41
N GLU A 58 -15.75 -13.64 3.70
CA GLU A 58 -15.21 -12.88 4.84
C GLU A 58 -14.70 -11.52 4.35
N LEU A 59 -14.72 -10.52 5.24
CA LEU A 59 -14.04 -9.25 5.00
C LEU A 59 -12.53 -9.48 4.82
N ASN A 60 -11.90 -8.72 3.92
CA ASN A 60 -10.52 -8.94 3.52
C ASN A 60 -9.46 -8.64 4.59
N GLY A 61 -9.84 -8.10 5.75
CA GLY A 61 -8.98 -7.94 6.93
C GLY A 61 -8.55 -9.23 7.62
N THR A 62 -9.17 -10.39 7.32
CA THR A 62 -8.63 -11.67 7.83
C THR A 62 -7.41 -12.10 7.01
N VAL A 63 -6.43 -12.75 7.65
CA VAL A 63 -5.10 -13.01 7.06
C VAL A 63 -5.12 -13.78 5.74
N ARG A 64 -6.15 -14.60 5.49
CA ARG A 64 -6.31 -15.39 4.25
C ARG A 64 -6.71 -14.52 3.04
N PRO A 65 -7.87 -13.84 3.02
CA PRO A 65 -8.24 -12.94 1.93
C PRO A 65 -7.30 -11.74 1.80
N CYS A 66 -6.72 -11.23 2.90
CA CYS A 66 -5.67 -10.20 2.84
C CYS A 66 -4.48 -10.66 2.00
N LEU A 67 -3.85 -11.78 2.38
CA LEU A 67 -2.68 -12.30 1.68
C LEU A 67 -3.02 -12.75 0.24
N ALA A 68 -4.20 -13.31 0.00
CA ALA A 68 -4.65 -13.67 -1.34
C ALA A 68 -4.74 -12.44 -2.26
N SER A 69 -5.39 -11.37 -1.79
CA SER A 69 -5.56 -10.12 -2.55
C SER A 69 -4.23 -9.42 -2.79
N ALA A 70 -3.42 -9.25 -1.74
CA ALA A 70 -2.11 -8.59 -1.81
C ALA A 70 -1.06 -9.36 -2.62
N ALA A 71 -1.26 -10.68 -2.81
CA ALA A 71 -0.42 -11.53 -3.64
C ALA A 71 -0.99 -11.72 -5.07
N TRP A 72 -2.25 -11.38 -5.31
CA TRP A 72 -2.89 -11.34 -6.63
C TRP A 72 -2.43 -10.10 -7.41
N ALA A 73 -2.54 -8.91 -6.84
CA ALA A 73 -2.27 -7.64 -7.53
C ALA A 73 -0.87 -7.58 -8.20
N PRO A 74 0.26 -7.89 -7.54
CA PRO A 74 1.58 -7.87 -8.18
C PRO A 74 1.85 -9.07 -9.12
N ARG A 75 0.86 -9.95 -9.37
CA ARG A 75 0.89 -10.99 -10.40
C ARG A 75 0.02 -10.67 -11.62
N THR A 76 -0.96 -9.77 -11.48
CA THR A 76 -1.90 -9.38 -12.53
C THR A 76 -1.63 -7.99 -13.12
N THR A 77 -0.67 -7.26 -12.56
CA THR A 77 -0.30 -5.90 -12.97
C THR A 77 1.16 -5.82 -13.47
N SER A 78 1.51 -4.74 -14.17
CA SER A 78 2.82 -4.62 -14.85
C SER A 78 3.88 -3.88 -14.03
N ASN A 79 3.47 -3.17 -12.97
CA ASN A 79 4.34 -2.35 -12.12
C ASN A 79 3.72 -2.17 -10.71
N VAL A 80 4.44 -1.51 -9.80
CA VAL A 80 3.96 -1.33 -8.41
C VAL A 80 2.84 -0.30 -8.30
N ASP A 81 2.81 0.70 -9.18
CA ASP A 81 1.80 1.75 -9.20
C ASP A 81 0.42 1.14 -9.48
N ASP A 82 0.33 0.33 -10.53
CA ASP A 82 -0.83 -0.49 -10.86
C ASP A 82 -1.19 -1.45 -9.72
N ALA A 83 -0.19 -2.12 -9.10
CA ALA A 83 -0.44 -3.13 -8.07
C ALA A 83 -1.13 -2.55 -6.83
N ILE A 84 -0.70 -1.38 -6.34
CA ILE A 84 -1.35 -0.74 -5.20
C ILE A 84 -2.72 -0.16 -5.62
N ARG A 85 -2.83 0.42 -6.82
CA ARG A 85 -4.12 0.93 -7.35
C ARG A 85 -5.17 -0.19 -7.41
N ALA A 86 -4.82 -1.32 -8.03
CA ALA A 86 -5.69 -2.48 -8.15
C ALA A 86 -6.11 -3.06 -6.79
N THR A 87 -5.22 -3.06 -5.79
CA THR A 87 -5.58 -3.46 -4.41
C THR A 87 -6.57 -2.50 -3.75
N ILE A 88 -6.42 -1.19 -3.93
CA ILE A 88 -7.33 -0.18 -3.37
C ILE A 88 -8.72 -0.28 -4.02
N ASP A 89 -8.79 -0.52 -5.34
CA ASP A 89 -10.04 -0.67 -6.08
C ASP A 89 -10.84 -1.94 -5.70
N LEU A 90 -10.23 -2.95 -5.08
CA LEU A 90 -10.97 -4.09 -4.49
C LEU A 90 -11.89 -3.64 -3.34
N GLY A 91 -11.50 -2.60 -2.59
CA GLY A 91 -12.22 -2.11 -1.43
C GLY A 91 -12.08 -2.94 -0.16
N GLY A 92 -12.88 -2.58 0.85
CA GLY A 92 -12.85 -3.19 2.18
C GLY A 92 -11.72 -2.63 3.04
N ASP A 93 -10.91 -3.50 3.61
CA ASP A 93 -9.72 -3.22 4.43
C ASP A 93 -8.54 -2.81 3.51
N THR A 94 -8.64 -1.63 2.91
CA THR A 94 -7.74 -1.23 1.81
C THR A 94 -6.37 -0.79 2.28
N ASP A 95 -6.22 -0.24 3.48
CA ASP A 95 -4.93 0.11 4.07
C ASP A 95 -4.11 -1.14 4.41
N THR A 96 -4.67 -2.14 5.13
CA THR A 96 -3.92 -3.37 5.45
C THR A 96 -3.53 -4.12 4.17
N VAL A 97 -4.46 -4.30 3.23
CA VAL A 97 -4.16 -5.06 2.01
C VAL A 97 -3.19 -4.28 1.12
N ALA A 98 -3.29 -2.94 1.03
CA ALA A 98 -2.31 -2.13 0.31
C ALA A 98 -0.94 -2.14 1.00
N ALA A 99 -0.88 -2.14 2.33
CA ALA A 99 0.36 -2.25 3.09
C ALA A 99 1.07 -3.59 2.86
N VAL A 100 0.32 -4.70 2.82
CA VAL A 100 0.88 -6.01 2.45
C VAL A 100 1.29 -6.04 0.96
N THR A 101 0.48 -5.46 0.07
CA THR A 101 0.78 -5.38 -1.38
C THR A 101 2.08 -4.61 -1.63
N GLY A 102 2.20 -3.41 -1.07
CA GLY A 102 3.38 -2.57 -1.17
C GLY A 102 4.60 -3.24 -0.55
N GLY A 103 4.46 -3.85 0.63
CA GLY A 103 5.53 -4.63 1.27
C GLY A 103 6.08 -5.73 0.37
N LEU A 104 5.20 -6.57 -0.20
CA LEU A 104 5.56 -7.65 -1.12
C LEU A 104 6.18 -7.14 -2.43
N ALA A 105 5.52 -6.18 -3.09
CA ALA A 105 5.96 -5.63 -4.37
C ALA A 105 7.32 -4.92 -4.23
N ARG A 106 7.53 -4.11 -3.18
CA ARG A 106 8.82 -3.45 -2.95
C ARG A 106 9.91 -4.41 -2.45
N ALA A 107 9.55 -5.49 -1.75
CA ALA A 107 10.50 -6.57 -1.45
C ALA A 107 11.01 -7.28 -2.72
N TYR A 108 10.27 -7.22 -3.84
CA TYR A 108 10.71 -7.71 -5.15
C TYR A 108 11.47 -6.64 -5.95
N HIS A 109 10.87 -5.46 -6.16
CA HIS A 109 11.41 -4.39 -7.01
C HIS A 109 12.47 -3.47 -6.35
N GLY A 110 12.67 -3.54 -5.04
CA GLY A 110 13.59 -2.65 -4.31
C GLY A 110 12.98 -1.29 -3.98
N LEU A 111 13.81 -0.31 -3.59
CA LEU A 111 13.38 1.04 -3.20
C LEU A 111 13.27 2.00 -4.39
N ASP A 112 14.18 1.92 -5.36
CA ASP A 112 14.47 3.01 -6.31
C ASP A 112 13.27 3.42 -7.19
N ALA A 113 12.35 2.49 -7.44
CA ALA A 113 11.13 2.75 -8.21
C ALA A 113 9.92 3.23 -7.39
N ILE A 114 10.06 3.79 -6.17
CA ILE A 114 8.92 4.38 -5.44
C ILE A 114 8.67 5.82 -5.95
N PRO A 115 7.48 6.14 -6.51
CA PRO A 115 7.18 7.48 -6.95
C PRO A 115 7.20 8.51 -5.82
N THR A 116 7.85 9.66 -6.03
CA THR A 116 7.90 10.74 -5.03
C THR A 116 6.52 11.32 -4.70
N ARG A 117 5.54 11.16 -5.62
CA ARG A 117 4.13 11.53 -5.40
C ARG A 117 3.47 10.74 -4.26
N TRP A 118 3.93 9.52 -4.01
CA TRP A 118 3.41 8.61 -2.98
C TRP A 118 4.11 8.73 -1.62
N THR A 119 5.37 9.16 -1.58
CA THR A 119 6.05 9.45 -0.30
C THR A 119 5.61 10.77 0.32
N ARG A 120 4.78 11.56 -0.37
CA ARG A 120 4.19 12.80 0.14
C ARG A 120 2.99 12.56 1.08
N PRO A 121 2.04 11.65 0.79
CA PRO A 121 1.03 11.16 1.75
C PRO A 121 1.55 10.71 3.11
N LEU A 122 2.78 10.19 3.20
CA LEU A 122 3.38 9.69 4.46
C LEU A 122 3.37 10.68 5.63
N HIS A 123 3.13 11.97 5.40
CA HIS A 123 3.00 13.02 6.42
C HIS A 123 1.70 12.92 7.26
N VAL A 124 1.23 11.71 7.55
CA VAL A 124 0.08 11.45 8.43
C VAL A 124 0.50 11.69 9.89
N PRO A 125 -0.26 12.47 10.69
CA PRO A 125 -0.08 12.55 12.13
C PRO A 125 -0.46 11.21 12.78
N LEU A 126 0.41 10.64 13.60
CA LEU A 126 0.16 9.39 14.31
C LEU A 126 -0.84 9.62 15.47
N PRO A 127 -2.05 9.01 15.43
CA PRO A 127 -3.05 9.21 16.48
C PRO A 127 -2.52 8.75 17.84
N GLY A 128 -2.68 9.58 18.86
CA GLY A 128 -2.21 9.28 20.22
C GLY A 128 -0.70 9.43 20.47
N PHE A 129 0.10 9.88 19.49
CA PHE A 129 1.54 10.08 19.63
C PHE A 129 1.96 11.56 19.51
N ASP A 130 1.39 12.44 20.34
CA ASP A 130 1.82 13.85 20.52
C ASP A 130 2.03 14.67 19.22
N GLY A 131 1.20 14.43 18.20
CA GLY A 131 1.31 15.10 16.90
C GLY A 131 2.54 14.71 16.07
N ARG A 132 3.24 13.63 16.44
CA ARG A 132 4.37 13.10 15.67
C ARG A 132 3.89 12.64 14.29
N VAL A 133 4.60 13.09 13.27
CA VAL A 133 4.31 12.79 11.87
C VAL A 133 5.24 11.68 11.39
N LEU A 134 4.71 10.73 10.62
CA LEU A 134 5.55 9.72 9.96
C LEU A 134 6.31 10.38 8.79
N HIS A 135 7.57 9.98 8.56
CA HIS A 135 8.38 10.54 7.48
C HIS A 135 9.21 9.45 6.81
N LEU A 136 9.41 9.58 5.50
CA LEU A 136 10.24 8.68 4.69
C LEU A 136 11.64 8.46 5.31
N ALA A 137 12.28 9.51 5.81
CA ALA A 137 13.59 9.41 6.46
C ALA A 137 13.58 8.51 7.71
N GLY A 138 12.49 8.53 8.50
CA GLY A 138 12.31 7.67 9.66
C GLY A 138 12.11 6.19 9.27
N LEU A 139 11.35 5.94 8.20
CA LEU A 139 11.13 4.58 7.65
C LEU A 139 12.41 3.99 7.06
N LEU A 140 13.18 4.78 6.31
CA LEU A 140 14.49 4.37 5.78
C LEU A 140 15.50 4.09 6.91
N HIS A 141 15.51 4.92 7.96
CA HIS A 141 16.32 4.69 9.15
C HIS A 141 15.90 3.42 9.90
N LEU A 142 14.60 3.17 10.07
CA LEU A 142 14.07 1.93 10.66
C LEU A 142 14.53 0.69 9.86
N ALA A 143 14.39 0.70 8.53
CA ALA A 143 14.81 -0.39 7.67
C ALA A 143 16.33 -0.64 7.71
N HIS A 144 17.12 0.43 7.81
CA HIS A 144 18.57 0.32 8.02
C HIS A 144 18.89 -0.35 9.36
N ARG A 145 18.29 0.11 10.46
CA ARG A 145 18.50 -0.45 11.80
C ARG A 145 18.13 -1.93 11.89
N LEU A 146 16.98 -2.32 11.34
CA LEU A 146 16.51 -3.72 11.28
C LEU A 146 17.49 -4.68 10.57
N LEU A 147 18.31 -4.17 9.64
CA LEU A 147 19.29 -5.00 8.90
C LEU A 147 20.72 -4.92 9.41
N VAL A 148 21.11 -3.80 10.04
CA VAL A 148 22.50 -3.51 10.42
C VAL A 148 22.74 -3.70 11.91
N GLU A 149 21.77 -3.39 12.77
CA GLU A 149 21.88 -3.60 14.22
C GLU A 149 21.36 -4.99 14.65
N GLY A 150 20.44 -5.57 13.87
CA GLY A 150 19.78 -6.84 14.19
C GLY A 150 18.71 -6.71 15.28
N PRO A 151 18.16 -7.84 15.77
CA PRO A 151 17.35 -7.85 16.98
C PRO A 151 18.20 -7.49 18.20
N ARG A 152 17.58 -6.80 19.17
CA ARG A 152 18.15 -6.53 20.50
C ARG A 152 17.81 -7.66 21.47
#